data_AF-A0A411Z3X8-F1
#
_entry.id   AF-A0A411Z3X8-F1
#
_cell.length_a   1.000
_cell.length_b   1.000
_cell.length_c   1.000
_cell.angle_alpha   90.00
_cell.angle_beta   90.00
_cell.angle_gamma   90.00
#
_symmetry.space_group_name_H-M   'P 1'
#
loop_
_entity.id
_entity.type
_entity.pdbx_description
1 polymer ?
#
loop_
_entity_poly.entity_id
_entity_poly.type
_entity_poly.pdbx_seq_one_letter_code
_entity_poly.pdbx_strand_id
1 'polypeptide(L)'
;MGKTVMMKAGVLGAALVAGAAIAQAQTQAETQVVPVETGVNGGSAVSLHLHPFLTPEELSTLRLVASNDQALSLFVTSRTGHAALAVSPDEGFVRDGSAVPSAVALGDLPDAEAARTAALAACDGARKAQTPCVVVLEVAPSQ
;
A
#
# COMPACT_ATOMS: atom_id res chain seq x y z
N MET A 1 -48.45 -22.45 -68.38
CA MET A 1 -48.89 -23.63 -67.62
C MET A 1 -47.77 -24.04 -66.68
N GLY A 2 -47.99 -24.09 -65.36
CA GLY A 2 -47.03 -24.75 -64.45
C GLY A 2 -46.80 -24.09 -63.07
N LYS A 3 -47.85 -24.08 -62.24
CA LYS A 3 -47.84 -24.21 -60.76
C LYS A 3 -47.00 -23.25 -59.90
N THR A 4 -47.75 -22.34 -59.27
CA THR A 4 -47.59 -21.79 -57.91
C THR A 4 -47.09 -22.82 -56.89
N VAL A 5 -46.08 -22.45 -56.11
CA VAL A 5 -45.82 -23.04 -54.78
C VAL A 5 -45.70 -21.88 -53.79
N MET A 6 -46.70 -21.78 -52.91
CA MET A 6 -46.70 -21.00 -51.68
C MET A 6 -46.30 -21.88 -50.49
N MET A 7 -45.99 -21.21 -49.37
CA MET A 7 -45.75 -21.70 -47.99
C MET A 7 -44.28 -22.03 -47.70
N LYS A 8 -43.70 -21.65 -46.55
CA LYS A 8 -44.18 -20.94 -45.36
C LYS A 8 -42.95 -20.46 -44.57
N ALA A 9 -43.17 -19.43 -43.77
CA ALA A 9 -42.21 -18.73 -42.92
C ALA A 9 -41.70 -19.55 -41.70
N GLY A 10 -40.53 -19.14 -41.21
CA GLY A 10 -39.93 -19.47 -39.90
C GLY A 10 -38.54 -18.81 -39.86
N VAL A 11 -38.42 -17.51 -39.54
CA VAL A 11 -38.35 -16.87 -38.21
C VAL A 11 -37.07 -17.21 -37.43
N LEU A 12 -36.46 -16.15 -36.86
CA LEU A 12 -35.22 -16.00 -36.07
C LEU A 12 -33.99 -15.69 -36.95
N GLY A 13 -33.44 -14.47 -36.98
CA GLY A 13 -33.26 -13.46 -35.93
C GLY A 13 -31.75 -13.30 -35.73
N ALA A 14 -31.10 -12.44 -36.52
CA ALA A 14 -30.71 -11.06 -36.19
C ALA A 14 -29.47 -10.92 -35.26
N ALA A 15 -28.59 -10.01 -35.69
CA ALA A 15 -27.55 -9.28 -34.95
C ALA A 15 -26.12 -9.83 -34.97
N LEU A 16 -25.27 -9.24 -35.82
CA LEU A 16 -23.87 -8.96 -35.48
C LEU A 16 -23.64 -7.45 -35.64
N VAL A 17 -23.23 -6.86 -34.52
CA VAL A 17 -23.21 -5.45 -34.18
C VAL A 17 -21.92 -4.79 -34.67
N ALA A 18 -22.04 -3.63 -35.30
CA ALA A 18 -20.96 -2.67 -35.47
C ALA A 18 -20.73 -1.90 -34.16
N GLY A 19 -19.48 -1.77 -33.69
CA GLY A 19 -19.20 -0.87 -32.57
C GLY A 19 -17.80 -0.97 -31.96
N ALA A 20 -17.04 0.13 -32.09
CA ALA A 20 -16.02 0.63 -31.17
C ALA A 20 -14.80 -0.27 -30.85
N ALA A 21 -13.71 -0.08 -31.60
CA ALA A 21 -12.37 -0.31 -31.08
C ALA A 21 -12.06 0.81 -30.07
N ILE A 22 -12.24 0.48 -28.79
CA ILE A 22 -12.02 1.34 -27.64
C ILE A 22 -10.52 1.63 -27.54
N ALA A 23 -10.22 2.91 -27.34
CA ALA A 23 -8.91 3.44 -27.00
C ALA A 23 -8.18 2.51 -26.03
N GLN A 24 -7.03 1.98 -26.47
CA GLN A 24 -6.02 1.41 -25.59
C GLN A 24 -5.41 2.57 -24.80
N ALA A 25 -6.14 3.05 -23.79
CA ALA A 25 -5.57 3.83 -22.71
C ALA A 25 -4.68 2.85 -21.94
N GLN A 26 -3.43 2.82 -22.36
CA GLN A 26 -2.32 2.15 -21.70
C GLN A 26 -2.28 2.68 -20.27
N THR A 27 -2.82 1.91 -19.34
CA THR A 27 -2.64 2.10 -17.91
C THR A 27 -1.18 1.74 -17.63
N GLN A 28 -0.30 2.71 -17.84
CA GLN A 28 1.06 2.63 -17.31
C GLN A 28 0.93 2.83 -15.80
N ALA A 29 0.69 1.73 -15.09
CA ALA A 29 1.08 1.63 -13.70
C ALA A 29 2.62 1.70 -13.71
N GLU A 30 3.16 2.92 -13.60
CA GLU A 30 4.57 3.09 -13.27
C GLU A 30 4.80 2.38 -11.93
N THR A 31 5.46 1.23 -11.98
CA THR A 31 6.03 0.60 -10.79
C THR A 31 7.14 1.52 -10.32
N GLN A 32 6.77 2.55 -9.56
CA GLN A 32 7.72 3.44 -8.94
C GLN A 32 8.46 2.63 -7.88
N VAL A 33 9.72 2.29 -8.17
CA VAL A 33 10.59 1.57 -7.26
C VAL A 33 10.86 2.49 -6.07
N VAL A 34 10.25 2.19 -4.93
CA VAL A 34 10.49 2.90 -3.67
C VAL A 34 11.85 2.42 -3.14
N PRO A 35 12.84 3.30 -2.96
CA PRO A 35 14.13 2.91 -2.38
C PRO A 35 13.94 2.43 -0.95
N VAL A 36 14.70 1.40 -0.55
CA VAL A 36 14.62 0.83 0.80
C VAL A 36 16.01 0.88 1.45
N GLU A 37 16.07 1.46 2.64
CA GLU A 37 17.23 1.39 3.53
C GLU A 37 17.05 0.25 4.51
N THR A 38 18.00 -0.69 4.54
CA THR A 38 17.96 -1.84 5.45
C THR A 38 19.08 -1.73 6.49
N GLY A 39 18.79 -2.13 7.71
CA GLY A 39 19.76 -2.19 8.80
C GLY A 39 19.41 -3.25 9.84
N VAL A 40 20.26 -3.37 10.85
CA VAL A 40 19.99 -4.19 12.04
C VAL A 40 20.08 -3.28 13.26
N ASN A 41 19.07 -3.35 14.13
CA ASN A 41 19.00 -2.57 15.36
C ASN A 41 18.40 -3.43 16.47
N GLY A 42 19.11 -3.57 17.59
CA GLY A 42 18.59 -4.27 18.76
C GLY A 42 18.23 -5.75 18.55
N GLY A 43 18.90 -6.45 17.63
CA GLY A 43 18.53 -7.83 17.27
C GLY A 43 17.26 -7.93 16.41
N SER A 44 16.92 -6.86 15.69
CA SER A 44 15.86 -6.86 14.68
C SER A 44 16.40 -6.33 13.36
N ALA A 45 16.00 -6.96 12.25
CA ALA A 45 16.18 -6.41 10.92
C ALA A 45 15.14 -5.29 10.72
N VAL A 46 15.59 -4.12 10.26
CA VAL A 46 14.76 -2.95 10.03
C VAL A 46 14.85 -2.55 8.57
N SER A 47 13.71 -2.30 7.93
CA SER A 47 13.60 -1.80 6.57
C SER A 47 12.82 -0.48 6.55
N LEU A 48 13.41 0.57 5.98
CA LEU A 48 12.83 1.90 5.87
C LEU A 48 12.57 2.22 4.39
N HIS A 49 11.31 2.45 4.03
CA HIS A 49 10.88 2.77 2.66
C HIS A 49 10.91 4.28 2.45
N LEU A 50 11.77 4.74 1.53
CA LEU A 50 12.04 6.16 1.27
C LEU A 50 11.03 6.75 0.28
N HIS A 51 9.80 6.93 0.72
CA HIS A 51 8.76 7.52 -0.13
C HIS A 51 9.01 9.01 -0.39
N PRO A 52 8.77 9.51 -1.62
CA PRO A 52 9.10 10.88 -2.00
C PRO A 52 8.23 11.96 -1.33
N PHE A 53 7.12 11.58 -0.71
CA PHE A 53 6.27 12.52 0.04
C PHE A 53 6.81 12.83 1.44
N LEU A 54 7.74 12.02 1.97
CA LEU A 54 8.33 12.24 3.28
C LEU A 54 9.25 13.46 3.22
N THR A 55 9.07 14.40 4.15
CA THR A 55 9.98 15.56 4.24
C THR A 55 11.37 15.13 4.70
N PRO A 56 12.43 15.92 4.44
CA PRO A 56 13.77 15.63 4.93
C PRO A 56 13.84 15.45 6.45
N GLU A 57 13.03 16.21 7.20
CA GLU A 57 12.91 16.12 8.64
C GLU A 57 12.28 14.78 9.06
N GLU A 58 11.15 14.41 8.45
CA GLU A 58 10.47 13.13 8.72
C GLU A 58 11.38 11.94 8.41
N LEU A 59 12.06 11.99 7.27
CA LEU A 59 13.01 10.97 6.85
C LEU A 59 14.16 10.83 7.86
N SER A 60 14.67 11.96 8.36
CA SER A 60 15.74 11.98 9.37
C SER A 60 15.25 11.40 10.70
N THR A 61 14.02 11.71 11.11
CA THR A 61 13.39 11.10 12.29
C THR A 61 13.20 9.60 12.11
N LEU A 62 12.70 9.14 10.96
CA LEU A 62 12.52 7.71 10.69
C LEU A 62 13.85 6.96 10.67
N ARG A 63 14.92 7.54 10.10
CA ARG A 63 16.28 6.98 10.17
C ARG A 63 16.81 6.91 11.59
N LEU A 64 16.52 7.93 12.42
CA LEU A 64 16.87 7.90 13.84
C LEU A 64 16.12 6.76 14.55
N VAL A 65 14.82 6.60 14.31
CA VAL A 65 14.02 5.48 14.85
C VAL A 65 14.58 4.14 14.39
N ALA A 66 14.91 4.00 13.10
CA ALA A 66 15.44 2.77 12.54
C ALA A 66 16.81 2.38 13.12
N SER A 67 17.66 3.35 13.46
CA SER A 67 19.04 3.13 13.93
C SER A 67 19.23 3.21 15.45
N ASN A 68 18.23 3.67 16.20
CA ASN A 68 18.30 3.83 17.65
C ASN A 68 17.33 2.85 18.34
N ASP A 69 17.89 1.92 19.11
CA ASP A 69 17.14 0.86 19.81
C ASP A 69 16.03 1.42 20.72
N GLN A 70 16.34 2.47 21.48
CA GLN A 70 15.40 3.12 22.40
C GLN A 70 14.28 3.81 21.65
N ALA A 71 14.59 4.54 20.58
CA ALA A 71 13.57 5.18 19.76
C ALA A 71 12.66 4.15 19.09
N LEU A 72 13.22 3.04 18.57
CA LEU A 72 12.44 1.96 17.99
C LEU A 72 11.47 1.32 19.00
N SER A 73 11.88 1.20 20.27
CA SER A 73 11.05 0.64 21.33
C SER A 73 9.79 1.45 21.65
N LEU A 74 9.76 2.74 21.28
CA LEU A 74 8.57 3.59 21.42
C LEU A 74 7.47 3.21 20.43
N PHE A 75 7.82 2.59 19.31
CA PHE A 75 6.90 2.19 18.24
C PHE A 75 6.67 0.68 18.21
N VAL A 76 7.66 -0.09 18.63
CA VAL A 76 7.67 -1.55 18.57
C VAL A 76 8.01 -2.09 19.95
N THR A 77 6.97 -2.47 20.70
CA THR A 77 7.06 -2.88 22.11
C THR A 77 7.61 -4.30 22.31
N SER A 78 7.65 -5.11 21.25
CA SER A 78 8.14 -6.49 21.26
C SER A 78 9.17 -6.71 20.14
N ARG A 79 10.27 -7.38 20.47
CA ARG A 79 11.38 -7.70 19.54
C ARG A 79 11.28 -9.11 18.94
N THR A 80 10.33 -9.91 19.41
CA THR A 80 10.17 -11.31 19.00
C THR A 80 9.20 -11.50 17.84
N GLY A 81 8.31 -10.52 17.62
CA GLY A 81 7.38 -10.50 16.50
C GLY A 81 7.79 -9.53 15.40
N HIS A 82 7.01 -9.52 14.33
CA HIS A 82 7.10 -8.55 13.27
C HIS A 82 6.36 -7.27 13.63
N ALA A 83 6.81 -6.14 13.07
CA ALA A 83 6.14 -4.86 13.21
C ALA A 83 6.17 -4.06 11.91
N ALA A 84 5.22 -3.14 11.77
CA ALA A 84 5.18 -2.19 10.66
C ALA A 84 4.64 -0.84 11.13
N LEU A 85 5.16 0.24 10.52
CA LEU A 85 4.67 1.60 10.63
C LEU A 85 4.07 2.00 9.27
N ALA A 86 2.80 2.40 9.28
CA ALA A 86 2.12 2.92 8.10
C ALA A 86 1.81 4.42 8.26
N VAL A 87 1.81 5.12 7.14
CA VAL A 87 1.64 6.58 7.07
C VAL A 87 0.74 6.94 5.88
N SER A 88 -0.13 7.94 6.07
CA SER A 88 -0.90 8.56 4.99
C SER A 88 0.00 9.53 4.19
N PRO A 89 0.14 9.38 2.86
CA PRO A 89 0.99 10.26 2.05
C PRO A 89 0.61 11.75 2.14
N ASP A 90 -0.68 12.05 2.25
CA ASP A 90 -1.18 13.42 2.30
C ASP A 90 -0.95 14.07 3.68
N GLU A 91 -0.89 13.27 4.75
CA GLU A 91 -0.77 13.76 6.12
C GLU A 91 0.68 13.70 6.62
N GLY A 92 1.51 12.82 6.06
CA GLY A 92 2.89 12.59 6.47
C GLY A 92 3.01 11.87 7.81
N PHE A 93 4.24 11.84 8.34
CA PHE A 93 4.55 11.22 9.63
C PHE A 93 4.44 12.21 10.79
N VAL A 94 4.88 13.46 10.59
CA VAL A 94 4.93 14.51 11.62
C VAL A 94 4.39 15.83 11.07
N ARG A 95 3.53 16.51 11.82
CA ARG A 95 3.05 17.87 11.53
C ARG A 95 3.13 18.72 12.79
N ASP A 96 3.60 19.96 12.63
CA ASP A 96 3.78 20.91 13.75
C ASP A 96 4.58 20.33 14.94
N GLY A 97 5.56 19.47 14.64
CA GLY A 97 6.43 18.82 15.63
C GLY A 97 5.82 17.63 16.38
N SER A 98 4.60 17.19 16.02
CA SER A 98 3.94 16.03 16.61
C SER A 98 3.64 14.96 15.57
N ALA A 99 3.71 13.69 15.97
CA ALA A 99 3.27 12.58 15.11
C ALA A 99 1.78 12.75 14.77
N VAL A 100 1.44 12.56 13.49
CA VAL A 100 0.04 12.64 13.08
C VAL A 100 -0.73 11.39 13.53
N PRO A 101 -2.06 11.49 13.78
CA PRO A 101 -2.84 10.34 14.24
C PRO A 101 -2.85 9.13 13.28
N SER A 102 -2.66 9.37 11.98
CA SER A 102 -2.60 8.32 10.96
C SER A 102 -1.24 7.64 10.84
N ALA A 103 -0.20 8.14 11.53
CA ALA A 103 1.10 7.48 11.60
C ALA A 103 1.05 6.35 12.64
N VAL A 104 0.65 5.15 12.21
CA VAL A 104 0.35 4.03 13.11
C VAL A 104 1.44 2.96 13.03
N ALA A 105 2.04 2.64 14.17
CA ALA A 105 2.95 1.50 14.35
C ALA A 105 2.23 0.38 15.08
N LEU A 106 2.32 -0.83 14.55
CA LEU A 106 1.86 -2.05 15.23
C LEU A 106 2.98 -3.08 15.21
N GLY A 107 3.18 -3.75 16.34
CA GLY A 107 4.20 -4.79 16.52
C GLY A 107 3.66 -6.02 17.22
N ASP A 108 4.57 -6.96 17.50
CA ASP A 108 4.28 -8.28 18.08
C ASP A 108 3.36 -9.15 17.21
N LEU A 109 3.49 -9.02 15.88
CA LEU A 109 2.68 -9.75 14.92
C LEU A 109 3.40 -10.99 14.38
N PRO A 110 2.67 -12.05 13.96
CA PRO A 110 3.25 -13.36 13.68
C PRO A 110 4.19 -13.38 12.47
N ASP A 111 3.95 -12.50 11.49
CA ASP A 111 4.73 -12.40 10.26
C ASP A 111 4.66 -10.98 9.67
N ALA A 112 5.50 -10.73 8.66
CA ALA A 112 5.59 -9.43 7.99
C ALA A 112 4.29 -9.04 7.27
N GLU A 113 3.52 -9.98 6.73
CA GLU A 113 2.27 -9.69 6.02
C GLU A 113 1.18 -9.25 7.00
N ALA A 114 1.04 -9.94 8.13
CA ALA A 114 0.16 -9.54 9.22
C ALA A 114 0.53 -8.16 9.75
N ALA A 115 1.82 -7.89 9.94
CA ALA A 115 2.32 -6.58 10.37
C ALA A 115 1.92 -5.45 9.41
N ARG A 116 2.24 -5.60 8.12
CA ARG A 116 1.87 -4.62 7.09
C ARG A 116 0.36 -4.42 7.03
N THR A 117 -0.40 -5.51 6.96
CA THR A 117 -1.87 -5.45 6.81
C THR A 117 -2.52 -4.74 7.98
N ALA A 118 -2.11 -5.08 9.21
CA ALA A 118 -2.64 -4.44 10.41
C ALA A 118 -2.30 -2.94 10.46
N ALA A 119 -1.04 -2.58 10.18
CA ALA A 119 -0.61 -1.18 10.20
C ALA A 119 -1.33 -0.35 9.13
N LEU A 120 -1.46 -0.88 7.92
CA LEU A 120 -2.21 -0.24 6.83
C LEU A 120 -3.68 -0.05 7.19
N ALA A 121 -4.35 -1.09 7.69
CA ALA A 121 -5.75 -1.01 8.08
C ALA A 121 -5.99 0.02 9.20
N ALA A 122 -5.10 0.07 10.20
CA ALA A 122 -5.19 1.04 11.29
C ALA A 122 -4.91 2.48 10.81
N CYS A 123 -3.91 2.67 9.96
CA CYS A 123 -3.62 3.96 9.32
C CYS A 123 -4.79 4.42 8.44
N ASP A 124 -5.34 3.54 7.60
CA ASP A 124 -6.47 3.84 6.72
C ASP A 124 -7.75 4.16 7.51
N GLY A 125 -7.92 3.56 8.70
CA GLY A 125 -9.01 3.90 9.61
C GLY A 125 -8.83 5.24 10.33
N ALA A 126 -7.60 5.72 10.46
CA ALA A 126 -7.25 6.96 11.16
C ALA A 126 -7.05 8.17 10.22
N ARG A 127 -6.71 7.96 8.95
CA ARG A 127 -6.51 9.03 7.98
C ARG A 127 -7.81 9.78 7.69
N LYS A 128 -7.68 11.08 7.46
CA LYS A 128 -8.74 11.97 7.00
C LYS A 128 -8.66 12.20 5.49
N ALA A 129 -7.46 12.08 4.93
CA ALA A 129 -7.23 12.21 3.49
C ALA A 129 -7.68 10.97 2.70
N GLN A 130 -7.72 11.07 1.37
CA GLN A 130 -8.23 10.00 0.49
C GLN A 130 -7.13 9.06 -0.02
N THR A 131 -5.88 9.50 -0.08
CA THR A 131 -4.77 8.66 -0.57
C THR A 131 -4.57 7.47 0.39
N PRO A 132 -4.48 6.23 -0.13
CA PRO A 132 -4.24 5.06 0.70
C PRO A 132 -2.94 5.18 1.50
N CYS A 133 -2.96 4.66 2.73
CA CYS A 133 -1.75 4.57 3.53
C CYS A 133 -0.70 3.67 2.86
N VAL A 134 0.57 3.95 3.17
CA VAL A 134 1.70 3.13 2.75
C VAL A 134 2.57 2.77 3.95
N VAL A 135 3.28 1.65 3.86
CA VAL A 135 4.24 1.24 4.88
C VAL A 135 5.54 2.01 4.67
N VAL A 136 6.05 2.61 5.75
CA VAL A 136 7.31 3.36 5.75
C VAL A 136 8.39 2.67 6.57
N LEU A 137 8.05 1.87 7.58
CA LEU A 137 9.01 1.09 8.36
C LEU A 137 8.49 -0.34 8.53
N GLU A 138 9.38 -1.31 8.39
CA GLU A 138 9.14 -2.71 8.74
C GLU A 138 10.23 -3.19 9.69
N VAL A 139 9.85 -4.01 10.66
CA VAL A 139 10.75 -4.66 11.60
C VAL A 139 10.48 -6.16 11.58
N ALA A 140 11.54 -6.94 11.45
CA ALA A 140 11.52 -8.37 11.57
C ALA A 140 12.52 -8.82 12.65
N PRO A 141 12.27 -9.93 13.35
CA PRO A 141 13.27 -10.54 14.22
C PRO A 141 14.57 -10.80 13.44
N SER A 142 15.74 -10.43 13.97
CA SER A 142 17.00 -10.84 13.36
C SER A 142 17.26 -12.29 13.79
N GLN A 143 17.37 -13.18 12.81
CA GLN A 143 17.69 -14.59 12.99
C GLN A 143 18.92 -14.81 13.88
#